data_AF-A0A1F5ZNE2-F1
#
_entry.id   AF-A0A1F5ZNE2-F1
#
_cell.length_a   1.000
_cell.length_b   1.000
_cell.length_c   1.000
_cell.angle_alpha   90.00
_cell.angle_beta   90.00
_cell.angle_gamma   90.00
#
_symmetry.space_group_name_H-M   'P 1'
#
loop_
_entity.id
_entity.type
_entity.pdbx_description
1 polymer ?
#
loop_
_entity_poly.entity_id
_entity_poly.type
_entity_poly.pdbx_seq_one_letter_code
_entity_poly.pdbx_strand_id
1 'polypeptide(L)'
;MTQKAIIHSILLGLAIFSIFLWVTDPVLSRFSLQLTAILMIILVITRYFIKTPTFSLVESVISTMAVLLVINDTGNLTSPLFFLVLFLLFELSLLLEPSIPLTLAVLLIIYFYLLQPHQNISYYSILLAFPFITPFAISFGKIYKKEENQKVQIRALSQKISKLKQTSS
;
A
#
# COMPACT_ATOMS: atom_id res chain seq x y z
N MET A 1 -10.12 -10.68 -10.61
CA MET A 1 -8.78 -10.12 -10.34
C MET A 1 -7.93 -10.31 -11.60
N THR A 2 -7.14 -9.32 -12.00
CA THR A 2 -6.21 -9.48 -13.14
C THR A 2 -4.98 -10.30 -12.72
N GLN A 3 -4.27 -10.94 -13.66
CA GLN A 3 -3.05 -11.71 -13.36
C GLN A 3 -1.99 -10.87 -12.61
N LYS A 4 -1.86 -9.58 -12.97
CA LYS A 4 -0.98 -8.63 -12.28
C LYS A 4 -1.38 -8.41 -10.82
N ALA A 5 -2.67 -8.22 -10.56
CA ALA A 5 -3.18 -8.04 -9.20
C ALA A 5 -2.95 -9.26 -8.31
N ILE A 6 -2.97 -10.48 -8.89
CA ILE A 6 -2.66 -11.71 -8.14
C ILE A 6 -1.18 -11.71 -7.72
N ILE A 7 -0.26 -11.42 -8.65
CA ILE A 7 1.18 -11.35 -8.35
C ILE A 7 1.46 -10.29 -7.29
N HIS A 8 0.87 -9.10 -7.43
CA HIS A 8 1.03 -8.02 -6.47
C HIS A 8 0.52 -8.42 -5.08
N SER A 9 -0.63 -9.09 -5.00
CA SER A 9 -1.20 -9.56 -3.74
C SER A 9 -0.34 -10.63 -3.08
N ILE A 10 0.21 -11.57 -3.86
CA ILE A 10 1.13 -12.61 -3.35
C ILE A 10 2.38 -11.96 -2.77
N LEU A 11 2.97 -11.00 -3.48
CA LEU A 11 4.19 -10.34 -3.02
C LEU A 11 3.94 -9.50 -1.77
N LEU A 12 2.82 -8.77 -1.71
CA LEU A 12 2.40 -8.04 -0.51
C LEU A 12 2.13 -9.00 0.66
N GLY A 13 1.48 -10.14 0.42
CA GLY A 13 1.28 -11.18 1.43
C GLY A 13 2.60 -11.72 1.96
N LEU A 14 3.57 -11.96 1.07
CA LEU A 14 4.92 -12.39 1.46
C LEU A 14 5.63 -11.32 2.28
N ALA A 15 5.49 -10.03 1.94
CA ALA A 15 6.03 -8.94 2.72
C ALA A 15 5.43 -8.86 4.12
N ILE A 16 4.10 -8.95 4.25
CA ILE A 16 3.41 -9.01 5.54
C ILE A 16 3.92 -10.21 6.36
N PHE A 17 4.04 -11.37 5.73
CA PHE A 17 4.56 -12.57 6.38
C PHE A 17 6.01 -12.43 6.84
N SER A 18 6.87 -11.80 6.04
CA SER A 18 8.25 -11.48 6.45
C SER A 18 8.29 -10.57 7.67
N ILE A 19 7.43 -9.56 7.74
CA ILE A 19 7.32 -8.70 8.93
C ILE A 19 6.75 -9.45 10.14
N PHE A 20 5.81 -10.36 9.93
CA PHE A 20 5.32 -11.24 10.99
C PHE A 20 6.45 -12.04 11.64
N LEU A 21 7.30 -12.67 10.82
CA LEU A 21 8.49 -13.39 11.31
C LEU A 21 9.47 -12.45 12.04
N TRP A 22 9.69 -11.25 11.49
CA TRP A 22 10.60 -10.26 12.09
C TRP A 22 10.15 -9.80 13.47
N VAL A 23 8.87 -9.44 13.61
CA VAL A 23 8.30 -8.88 14.85
C VAL A 23 8.13 -9.95 15.93
N THR A 24 7.91 -11.21 15.53
CA THR A 24 7.76 -12.33 16.49
C THR A 24 9.10 -12.71 17.13
N ASP A 25 10.23 -12.41 16.49
CA ASP A 25 11.55 -12.70 17.02
C ASP A 25 12.00 -11.63 18.07
N PRO A 26 12.35 -12.02 19.31
CA PRO A 26 12.72 -11.10 20.39
C PRO A 26 14.01 -10.29 20.16
N VAL A 27 14.89 -10.76 19.27
CA VAL A 27 16.16 -10.11 18.95
C VAL A 27 15.94 -9.14 17.78
N LEU A 28 15.30 -9.59 16.71
CA LEU A 28 15.07 -8.78 15.51
C LEU A 28 14.10 -7.63 15.77
N SER A 29 13.07 -7.84 16.59
CA SER A 29 12.08 -6.81 16.93
C SER A 29 12.70 -5.54 17.52
N ARG A 30 13.84 -5.63 18.23
CA ARG A 30 14.58 -4.48 18.77
C ARG A 30 15.19 -3.58 17.70
N PHE A 31 15.36 -4.12 16.48
CA PHE A 31 15.91 -3.40 15.34
C PHE A 31 14.82 -2.91 14.37
N SER A 32 13.54 -3.01 14.75
CA SER A 32 12.41 -2.64 13.88
C SER A 32 12.49 -1.18 13.43
N LEU A 33 12.79 -0.27 14.35
CA LEU A 33 12.88 1.17 14.05
C LEU A 33 14.05 1.49 13.10
N GLN A 34 15.20 0.83 13.29
CA GLN A 34 16.38 0.96 12.44
C GLN A 34 16.08 0.41 11.04
N LEU A 35 15.40 -0.73 10.95
CA LEU A 35 14.98 -1.31 9.68
C LEU A 35 14.00 -0.38 8.95
N THR A 36 13.01 0.19 9.64
CA THR A 36 12.11 1.19 9.05
C THR A 36 12.89 2.39 8.51
N ALA A 37 13.85 2.93 9.27
CA ALA A 37 14.66 4.06 8.82
C ALA A 37 15.43 3.72 7.54
N ILE A 38 16.05 2.54 7.47
CA ILE A 38 16.75 2.06 6.27
C ILE A 38 15.78 1.92 5.09
N LEU A 39 14.61 1.31 5.29
CA LEU A 39 13.58 1.15 4.27
C LEU A 39 13.09 2.51 3.72
N MET A 40 12.88 3.49 4.60
CA MET A 40 12.47 4.84 4.21
C MET A 40 13.57 5.56 3.41
N ILE A 41 14.83 5.44 3.83
CA ILE A 41 15.96 5.98 3.07
C ILE A 41 16.04 5.34 1.68
N ILE A 42 15.92 4.01 1.59
CA ILE A 42 15.90 3.30 0.30
C ILE A 42 14.75 3.80 -0.57
N LEU A 43 13.55 3.97 -0.01
CA LEU A 43 12.39 4.47 -0.76
C LEU A 43 12.66 5.86 -1.34
N VAL A 44 13.17 6.79 -0.52
CA VAL A 44 13.47 8.17 -0.95
C VAL A 44 14.57 8.19 -2.01
N ILE A 45 15.66 7.45 -1.80
CA ILE A 45 16.77 7.34 -2.75
C ILE A 45 16.27 6.76 -4.07
N THR A 46 15.54 5.66 -4.03
CA THR A 46 15.00 5.00 -5.22
C THR A 46 14.14 5.98 -6.01
N ARG A 47 13.26 6.74 -5.33
CA ARG A 47 12.42 7.74 -5.97
C ARG A 47 13.19 8.91 -6.56
N TYR A 48 14.25 9.34 -5.88
CA TYR A 48 15.08 10.45 -6.34
C TYR A 48 15.88 10.11 -7.60
N PHE A 49 16.47 8.90 -7.65
CA PHE A 49 17.30 8.47 -8.78
C PHE A 49 16.48 7.87 -9.92
N ILE A 50 15.44 7.11 -9.61
CA ILE A 50 14.58 6.46 -10.60
C ILE A 50 13.39 7.38 -10.87
N LYS A 51 13.53 8.27 -11.87
CA LYS A 51 12.46 9.14 -12.37
C LYS A 51 11.41 8.36 -13.19
N THR A 52 10.91 7.24 -12.67
CA THR A 52 9.83 6.51 -13.34
C THR A 52 8.50 7.22 -13.10
N PRO A 53 7.68 7.41 -14.16
CA PRO A 53 6.39 8.09 -14.03
C PRO A 53 5.38 7.29 -13.20
N THR A 54 5.58 5.97 -13.06
CA THR A 54 4.71 5.07 -12.32
C THR A 54 5.38 4.61 -11.04
N PHE A 55 4.63 4.65 -9.92
CA PHE A 55 5.04 3.95 -8.71
C PHE A 55 5.17 2.45 -8.99
N SER A 56 6.24 1.85 -8.47
CA SER A 56 6.56 0.44 -8.66
C SER A 56 6.01 -0.39 -7.50
N LEU A 57 5.71 -1.66 -7.78
CA LEU A 57 5.33 -2.62 -6.74
C LEU A 57 6.38 -2.72 -5.62
N VAL A 58 7.65 -2.43 -5.92
CA VAL A 58 8.73 -2.41 -4.92
C VAL A 58 8.50 -1.31 -3.89
N GLU A 59 8.13 -0.10 -4.32
CA GLU A 59 7.84 1.01 -3.39
C GLU A 59 6.64 0.67 -2.49
N SER A 60 5.60 0.04 -3.06
CA SER A 60 4.44 -0.44 -2.31
C SER A 60 4.79 -1.51 -1.26
N VAL A 61 5.68 -2.44 -1.59
CA VAL A 61 6.19 -3.46 -0.65
C VAL A 61 6.98 -2.80 0.47
N ILE A 62 7.90 -1.89 0.13
CA ILE A 62 8.73 -1.17 1.12
C ILE A 62 7.84 -0.34 2.06
N SER A 63 6.87 0.41 1.51
CA SER A 63 5.91 1.19 2.30
C SER A 63 5.11 0.31 3.26
N THR A 64 4.57 -0.80 2.76
CA THR A 64 3.84 -1.79 3.58
C THR A 64 4.68 -2.31 4.74
N MET A 65 5.93 -2.70 4.47
CA MET A 65 6.86 -3.18 5.49
C MET A 65 7.19 -2.11 6.52
N ALA A 66 7.51 -0.89 6.08
CA ALA A 66 7.86 0.22 6.95
C ALA A 66 6.72 0.61 7.89
N VAL A 67 5.50 0.72 7.35
CA VAL A 67 4.29 1.04 8.12
C VAL A 67 4.02 -0.04 9.18
N LEU A 68 4.10 -1.32 8.82
CA LEU A 68 3.88 -2.40 9.78
C LEU A 68 4.95 -2.41 10.88
N LEU A 69 6.22 -2.27 10.55
CA LEU A 69 7.29 -2.22 11.55
C LEU A 69 7.07 -1.09 12.57
N VAL A 70 6.73 0.11 12.11
CA VAL A 70 6.49 1.27 12.99
C VAL A 70 5.28 1.05 13.90
N ILE A 71 4.19 0.50 13.37
CA ILE A 71 2.99 0.29 14.18
C ILE A 71 3.22 -0.76 15.25
N ASN A 72 3.93 -1.85 14.91
CA ASN A 72 4.25 -2.87 15.91
C ASN A 72 5.13 -2.34 17.03
N ASP A 73 6.10 -1.48 16.71
CA ASP A 73 7.00 -0.89 17.70
C ASP A 73 6.30 0.17 18.59
N THR A 74 5.23 0.79 18.09
CA THR A 74 4.53 1.90 18.77
C THR A 74 3.25 1.51 19.51
N GLY A 75 2.98 0.21 19.70
CA GLY A 75 1.82 -0.27 20.46
C GLY A 75 0.72 -0.92 19.62
N ASN A 76 1.00 -1.31 18.37
CA ASN A 76 0.12 -2.11 17.54
C ASN A 76 -1.24 -1.43 17.26
N LEU A 77 -2.38 -2.13 17.39
CA LEU A 77 -3.70 -1.57 17.10
C LEU A 77 -4.10 -0.39 18.00
N THR A 78 -3.49 -0.25 19.18
CA THR A 78 -3.73 0.88 20.09
C THR A 78 -2.76 2.04 19.86
N SER A 79 -1.84 1.89 18.89
CA SER A 79 -0.89 2.95 18.52
C SER A 79 -1.63 4.16 17.96
N PRO A 80 -1.24 5.40 18.35
CA PRO A 80 -1.67 6.62 17.68
C PRO A 80 -1.35 6.63 16.18
N LEU A 81 -0.38 5.81 15.73
CA LEU A 81 0.04 5.68 14.33
C LEU A 81 -0.76 4.64 13.55
N PHE A 82 -1.74 3.97 14.15
CA PHE A 82 -2.56 2.95 13.47
C PHE A 82 -3.25 3.48 12.20
N PHE A 83 -3.55 4.78 12.14
CA PHE A 83 -4.10 5.41 10.93
C PHE A 83 -3.20 5.24 9.70
N LEU A 84 -1.89 5.01 9.85
CA LEU A 84 -0.97 4.75 8.73
C LEU A 84 -1.32 3.46 8.00
N VAL A 85 -1.80 2.44 8.70
CA VAL A 85 -2.30 1.20 8.05
C VAL A 85 -3.60 1.45 7.30
N LEU A 86 -4.47 2.33 7.82
CA LEU A 86 -5.67 2.74 7.09
C LEU A 86 -5.28 3.52 5.84
N PHE A 87 -4.29 4.42 5.94
CA PHE A 87 -3.74 5.18 4.81
C PHE A 87 -3.06 4.28 3.77
N LEU A 88 -2.36 3.23 4.21
CA LEU A 88 -1.72 2.25 3.35
C LEU A 88 -2.73 1.57 2.40
N LEU A 89 -3.96 1.34 2.84
CA LEU A 89 -5.02 0.82 1.95
C LEU A 89 -5.36 1.80 0.83
N PHE A 90 -5.38 3.10 1.10
CA PHE A 90 -5.57 4.13 0.08
C PHE A 90 -4.37 4.21 -0.85
N GLU A 91 -3.16 4.26 -0.28
CA GLU A 91 -1.91 4.27 -1.04
C GLU A 91 -1.90 3.12 -2.07
N LEU A 92 -2.13 1.89 -1.64
CA LEU A 92 -2.08 0.74 -2.53
C LEU A 92 -3.22 0.73 -3.57
N SER A 93 -4.38 1.30 -3.24
CA SER A 93 -5.47 1.46 -4.22
C SER A 93 -5.13 2.46 -5.33
N LEU A 94 -4.40 3.52 -4.97
CA LEU A 94 -3.97 4.58 -5.89
C LEU A 94 -2.78 4.13 -6.75
N LEU A 95 -1.81 3.45 -6.14
CA LEU A 95 -0.55 3.09 -6.78
C LEU A 95 -0.63 1.77 -7.58
N LEU A 96 -1.38 0.78 -7.09
CA LEU A 96 -1.52 -0.53 -7.71
C LEU A 96 -2.93 -0.69 -8.28
N GLU A 97 -3.50 -1.89 -8.29
CA GLU A 97 -4.88 -2.12 -8.70
C GLU A 97 -5.89 -1.79 -7.58
N PRO A 98 -7.04 -1.18 -7.89
CA PRO A 98 -8.05 -0.87 -6.89
C PRO A 98 -8.63 -2.10 -6.17
N SER A 99 -8.34 -3.33 -6.61
CA SER A 99 -8.74 -4.56 -5.90
C SER A 99 -7.76 -4.99 -4.82
N ILE A 100 -6.51 -4.51 -4.83
CA ILE A 100 -5.46 -4.89 -3.86
C ILE A 100 -5.85 -4.56 -2.40
N PRO A 101 -6.48 -3.40 -2.09
CA PRO A 101 -6.85 -3.08 -0.71
C PRO A 101 -7.77 -4.13 -0.08
N LEU A 102 -8.60 -4.82 -0.86
CA LEU A 102 -9.48 -5.88 -0.36
C LEU A 102 -8.67 -7.06 0.19
N THR A 103 -7.74 -7.56 -0.60
CA THR A 103 -6.87 -8.67 -0.19
C THR A 103 -5.98 -8.26 0.96
N LEU A 104 -5.44 -7.04 0.92
CA LEU A 104 -4.59 -6.52 1.98
C LEU A 104 -5.35 -6.39 3.30
N ALA A 105 -6.58 -5.86 3.29
CA ALA A 105 -7.40 -5.73 4.49
C ALA A 105 -7.62 -7.09 5.17
N VAL A 106 -7.91 -8.15 4.41
CA VAL A 106 -8.03 -9.51 4.94
C VAL A 106 -6.71 -9.99 5.54
N LEU A 107 -5.59 -9.80 4.83
CA LEU A 107 -4.27 -10.18 5.32
C LEU A 107 -3.88 -9.43 6.59
N LEU A 108 -4.21 -8.14 6.69
CA LEU A 108 -3.94 -7.31 7.86
C LEU A 108 -4.79 -7.73 9.07
N ILE A 109 -6.07 -8.06 8.86
CA ILE A 109 -6.91 -8.63 9.93
C ILE A 109 -6.29 -9.93 10.46
N ILE A 110 -5.92 -10.84 9.56
CA ILE A 110 -5.28 -12.11 9.94
C ILE A 110 -3.95 -11.84 10.66
N TYR A 111 -3.13 -10.93 10.14
CA TYR A 111 -1.86 -10.54 10.72
C TYR A 111 -2.00 -10.05 12.16
N PHE A 112 -2.85 -9.06 12.41
CA PHE A 112 -3.02 -8.48 13.73
C PHE A 112 -3.69 -9.44 14.72
N TYR A 113 -4.60 -10.30 14.21
CA TYR A 113 -5.20 -11.35 15.02
C TYR A 113 -4.18 -12.40 15.47
N LEU A 114 -3.34 -12.89 14.55
CA LEU A 114 -2.32 -13.90 14.86
C LEU A 114 -1.21 -13.36 15.77
N LEU A 115 -0.89 -12.07 15.66
CA LEU A 115 0.15 -11.46 16.48
C LEU A 115 -0.27 -11.35 17.96
N GLN A 116 -1.56 -11.17 18.24
CA GLN A 116 -2.07 -11.04 19.61
C GLN A 116 -3.41 -11.78 19.79
N PRO A 117 -3.43 -13.13 19.83
CA PRO A 117 -4.64 -13.95 19.79
C PRO A 117 -5.49 -13.95 21.08
N HIS A 118 -5.01 -13.33 22.17
CA HIS A 118 -5.65 -13.37 23.50
C HIS A 118 -6.00 -11.99 24.05
N GLN A 119 -6.39 -11.05 23.18
CA GLN A 119 -6.77 -9.70 23.57
C GLN A 119 -8.27 -9.56 23.90
N ASN A 120 -8.63 -8.45 24.54
CA ASN A 120 -10.01 -8.12 24.88
C ASN A 120 -10.86 -7.77 23.64
N ILE A 121 -12.19 -7.87 23.76
CA ILE A 121 -13.11 -7.58 22.65
C ILE A 121 -12.97 -6.16 22.08
N SER A 122 -12.64 -5.19 22.94
CA SER A 122 -12.36 -3.80 22.53
C SER A 122 -11.16 -3.70 21.58
N TYR A 123 -10.12 -4.52 21.78
CA TYR A 123 -8.95 -4.56 20.90
C TYR A 123 -9.33 -5.04 19.50
N TYR A 124 -10.11 -6.12 19.41
CA TYR A 124 -10.57 -6.65 18.12
C TYR A 124 -11.61 -5.78 17.43
N SER A 125 -12.36 -4.97 18.17
CA SER A 125 -13.32 -4.03 17.57
C SER A 125 -12.64 -3.01 16.64
N ILE A 126 -11.37 -2.68 16.89
CA ILE A 126 -10.56 -1.80 16.04
C ILE A 126 -10.34 -2.43 14.65
N LEU A 127 -10.27 -3.76 14.55
CA LEU A 127 -10.13 -4.47 13.28
C LEU A 127 -11.35 -4.29 12.36
N LEU A 128 -12.51 -3.89 12.91
CA LEU A 128 -13.66 -3.55 12.08
C LEU A 128 -13.39 -2.31 11.21
N ALA A 129 -12.39 -1.48 11.52
CA ALA A 129 -12.01 -0.37 10.66
C ALA A 129 -11.62 -0.84 9.24
N PHE A 130 -11.00 -2.01 9.11
CA PHE A 130 -10.56 -2.58 7.83
C PHE A 130 -11.68 -2.78 6.81
N PRO A 131 -12.72 -3.60 7.07
CA PRO A 131 -13.80 -3.81 6.12
C PRO A 131 -14.61 -2.53 5.83
N PHE A 132 -14.68 -1.60 6.79
CA PHE A 132 -15.37 -0.32 6.58
C PHE A 132 -14.59 0.64 5.68
N ILE A 133 -13.26 0.77 5.86
CA ILE A 133 -12.46 1.71 5.09
C ILE A 133 -12.11 1.20 3.68
N THR A 134 -12.00 -0.13 3.53
CA THR A 134 -11.63 -0.78 2.27
C THR A 134 -12.48 -0.33 1.07
N PRO A 135 -13.83 -0.34 1.09
CA PRO A 135 -14.63 0.10 -0.06
C PRO A 135 -14.38 1.57 -0.44
N PHE A 136 -14.07 2.44 0.53
CA PHE A 136 -13.67 3.82 0.27
C PHE A 136 -12.33 3.87 -0.44
N ALA A 137 -11.33 3.12 0.04
CA ALA A 137 -10.02 3.03 -0.61
C ALA A 137 -10.15 2.52 -2.06
N ILE A 138 -10.91 1.44 -2.29
CA ILE A 138 -11.19 0.90 -3.63
C ILE A 138 -11.83 1.96 -4.53
N SER A 139 -12.84 2.67 -4.02
CA SER A 139 -13.56 3.70 -4.79
C SER A 139 -12.63 4.86 -5.15
N PHE A 140 -11.80 5.30 -4.22
CA PHE A 140 -10.79 6.34 -4.46
C PHE A 140 -9.80 5.92 -5.56
N GLY A 141 -9.25 4.71 -5.48
CA GLY A 141 -8.34 4.18 -6.51
C GLY A 141 -8.99 4.08 -7.88
N LYS A 142 -10.27 3.69 -7.97
CA LYS A 142 -11.03 3.67 -9.23
C LYS A 142 -11.20 5.08 -9.80
N ILE A 143 -11.56 6.06 -8.98
CA ILE A 143 -11.73 7.45 -9.40
C ILE A 143 -10.40 8.01 -9.91
N TYR A 144 -9.33 7.82 -9.17
CA TYR A 144 -7.99 8.27 -9.54
C TYR A 144 -7.54 7.69 -10.89
N LYS A 145 -7.66 6.37 -11.08
CA LYS A 145 -7.32 5.72 -12.36
C LYS A 145 -8.19 6.18 -13.52
N LYS A 146 -9.47 6.46 -13.28
CA LYS A 146 -10.36 7.00 -14.31
C LYS A 146 -9.89 8.38 -14.75
N GLU A 147 -9.53 9.23 -13.81
CA GLU A 147 -9.00 10.57 -14.08
C GLU A 147 -7.67 10.53 -14.85
N GLU A 148 -6.75 9.64 -14.45
CA GLU A 148 -5.47 9.46 -15.12
C GLU A 148 -5.66 9.00 -16.58
N ASN A 149 -6.52 8.00 -16.81
CA ASN A 149 -6.85 7.53 -18.15
C ASN A 149 -7.50 8.62 -19.02
N GLN A 150 -8.37 9.45 -18.44
CA GLN A 150 -8.97 10.59 -19.15
C GLN A 150 -7.92 11.62 -19.55
N LYS A 151 -6.96 11.95 -18.68
CA LYS A 151 -5.84 12.85 -19.01
C LYS A 151 -4.99 12.31 -20.15
N VAL A 152 -4.71 11.00 -20.16
CA VAL A 152 -3.97 10.35 -21.26
C VAL A 152 -4.74 10.44 -22.58
N GLN A 153 -6.05 10.17 -22.57
CA GLN A 153 -6.90 10.28 -23.77
C GLN A 153 -6.95 11.71 -24.31
N ILE A 154 -7.12 12.71 -23.43
CA ILE A 154 -7.14 14.13 -23.80
C ILE A 154 -5.80 14.54 -24.44
N ARG A 155 -4.66 14.11 -23.88
CA ARG A 155 -3.34 14.37 -24.45
C ARG A 155 -3.16 13.71 -25.82
N ALA A 156 -3.57 12.45 -25.97
CA ALA A 156 -3.49 11.73 -27.23
C ALA A 156 -4.36 12.38 -28.32
N LEU A 157 -5.57 12.83 -27.96
CA LEU A 157 -6.46 13.55 -28.88
C LEU A 157 -5.89 14.91 -29.29
N SER A 158 -5.36 15.67 -28.34
CA SER A 158 -4.72 16.96 -28.59
C SER A 158 -3.52 16.83 -29.54
N GLN A 159 -2.70 15.79 -29.36
CA GLN A 159 -1.59 15.48 -30.26
C GLN A 159 -2.08 15.15 -31.67
N LYS A 160 -3.15 14.35 -31.83
CA LYS A 160 -3.73 14.06 -33.16
C LYS A 160 -4.23 15.33 -33.85
N ILE A 161 -4.95 16.20 -33.15
CA ILE A 161 -5.45 17.47 -33.69
C ILE A 161 -4.29 18.35 -34.16
N SER A 162 -3.21 18.45 -33.38
CA SER A 162 -2.03 19.24 -33.75
C SER A 162 -1.34 18.73 -35.03
N LYS A 163 -1.23 17.42 -35.20
CA LYS A 163 -0.66 16.80 -36.41
C LYS A 163 -1.52 17.05 -37.64
N LEU A 164 -2.84 16.91 -37.52
CA LEU A 164 -3.77 17.15 -38.62
C LEU A 164 -3.69 18.60 -39.12
N LYS A 165 -3.62 19.59 -38.22
CA LYS A 165 -3.45 21.00 -38.59
C LYS A 165 -2.15 21.29 -39.35
N GLN A 166 -1.07 20.58 -39.03
CA GLN A 166 0.21 20.72 -39.73
C GLN A 166 0.22 20.04 -41.10
N THR A 167 -0.66 19.07 -41.36
CA THR A 167 -0.72 18.36 -42.66
C THR A 167 -1.71 19.02 -43.62
N SER A 168 -2.61 19.86 -43.12
CA SER A 168 -3.61 20.61 -43.90
C SER A 168 -3.17 22.04 -44.25
N SER A 169 -1.96 22.44 -43.86
CA SER A 169 -1.31 23.72 -44.19
C SER A 169 -0.11 23.48 -45.08
#